data_AF-A0AAX4NDS5-F1
#
_entry.id   AF-A0AAX4NDS5-F1
#
_cell.length_a   1.000
_cell.length_b   1.000
_cell.length_c   1.000
_cell.angle_alpha   90.00
_cell.angle_beta   90.00
_cell.angle_gamma   90.00
#
_symmetry.space_group_name_H-M   'P 1'
#
loop_
_entity.id
_entity.type
_entity.pdbx_description
1 polymer ?
#
loop_
_entity_poly.entity_id
_entity_poly.type
_entity_poly.pdbx_seq_one_letter_code
_entity_poly.pdbx_strand_id
1 'polypeptide(L)'
;MVIDATMDRSVKDHKLTIESIRRNLRITRKRSRGERPYSVIKGIFHGGHIFVTTVSRVRVKNMFMCFGHNLICMMRIKKKRSIA
;
A
#
# COMPACT_ATOMS: atom_id res chain seq x y z
N MET A 1 -18.02 -7.17 18.63
CA MET A 1 -16.71 -7.86 18.76
C MET A 1 -15.66 -7.09 17.97
N VAL A 2 -14.78 -6.36 18.65
CA VAL A 2 -13.64 -5.69 18.02
C VAL A 2 -12.56 -6.73 17.79
N ILE A 3 -12.16 -6.95 16.53
CA ILE A 3 -11.07 -7.86 16.21
C ILE A 3 -9.76 -7.07 16.33
N ASP A 4 -8.93 -7.44 17.30
CA ASP A 4 -7.58 -6.86 17.43
C ASP A 4 -6.71 -7.30 16.23
N ALA A 5 -6.30 -6.32 15.43
CA ALA A 5 -5.51 -6.49 14.21
C ALA A 5 -4.04 -6.08 14.40
N THR A 6 -3.56 -6.04 15.63
CA THR A 6 -2.16 -5.81 15.96
C THR A 6 -1.33 -7.04 15.61
N MET A 7 -0.20 -6.85 14.90
CA MET A 7 0.67 -7.96 14.50
C MET A 7 1.60 -8.35 15.65
N ASP A 8 1.80 -9.65 15.84
CA ASP A 8 2.79 -10.14 16.81
C ASP A 8 4.19 -9.97 16.24
N ARG A 9 5.14 -9.56 17.08
CA ARG A 9 6.55 -9.38 16.70
C ARG A 9 7.39 -10.51 17.25
N SER A 10 8.26 -11.09 16.42
CA SER A 10 9.30 -11.99 16.93
C SER A 10 10.36 -11.18 17.66
N VAL A 11 10.80 -11.66 18.82
CA VAL A 11 11.92 -11.10 19.58
C VAL A 11 13.01 -12.17 19.78
N LYS A 12 14.20 -11.76 20.23
CA LYS A 12 15.42 -12.59 20.23
C LYS A 12 15.24 -13.94 20.92
N ASP A 13 14.46 -13.98 22.00
CA ASP A 13 14.21 -15.19 22.81
C ASP A 13 12.73 -15.62 22.81
N HIS A 14 11.92 -15.06 21.91
CA HIS A 14 10.52 -15.44 21.71
C HIS A 14 10.20 -15.45 20.22
N LYS A 15 10.32 -16.65 19.63
CA LYS A 15 9.93 -16.90 18.25
C LYS A 15 8.41 -16.98 18.14
N LEU A 16 7.89 -16.49 17.03
CA LEU A 16 6.46 -16.55 16.71
C LEU A 16 6.01 -18.00 16.49
N THR A 17 4.95 -18.41 17.17
CA THR A 17 4.27 -19.68 16.92
C THR A 17 3.69 -19.72 15.50
N ILE A 18 3.58 -20.89 14.89
CA ILE A 18 3.06 -21.06 13.51
C ILE A 18 1.69 -20.38 13.31
N GLU A 19 0.81 -20.43 14.32
CA GLU A 19 -0.51 -19.79 14.28
C GLU A 19 -0.42 -18.26 14.20
N SER A 20 0.47 -17.65 15.00
CA SER A 20 0.73 -16.20 14.98
C SER A 20 1.31 -15.75 13.63
N ILE A 21 2.16 -16.57 13.00
CA ILE A 21 2.68 -16.31 11.65
C ILE A 21 1.54 -16.31 10.63
N ARG A 22 0.68 -17.33 10.65
CA ARG A 22 -0.49 -17.42 9.76
C ARG A 22 -1.47 -16.25 9.99
N ARG A 23 -1.66 -15.82 11.24
CA ARG A 23 -2.45 -14.64 11.61
C ARG A 23 -1.85 -13.38 11.02
N ASN A 24 -0.56 -13.14 11.23
CA ASN A 24 0.18 -12.00 10.67
C ASN A 24 0.11 -11.99 9.14
N LEU A 25 0.30 -13.13 8.46
CA LEU A 25 0.17 -13.22 7.01
C LEU A 25 -1.24 -12.83 6.53
N ARG A 26 -2.29 -13.24 7.25
CA ARG A 26 -3.67 -12.85 6.95
C ARG A 26 -3.89 -11.35 7.12
N ILE A 27 -3.35 -10.76 8.20
CA ILE A 27 -3.40 -9.32 8.48
C ILE A 27 -2.67 -8.55 7.37
N THR A 28 -1.46 -8.96 7.03
CA THR A 28 -0.66 -8.38 5.94
C THR A 28 -1.40 -8.43 4.61
N ARG A 29 -2.06 -9.55 4.28
CA ARG A 29 -2.83 -9.66 3.03
C ARG A 29 -3.99 -8.65 2.97
N LYS A 30 -4.62 -8.36 4.10
CA LYS A 30 -5.66 -7.30 4.20
C LYS A 30 -5.03 -5.90 4.07
N ARG A 31 -3.96 -5.61 4.81
CA ARG A 31 -3.25 -4.31 4.82
C ARG A 31 -2.60 -3.95 3.48
N SER A 32 -2.03 -4.94 2.80
CA SER A 32 -1.31 -4.77 1.53
C SER A 32 -2.14 -4.04 0.48
N ARG A 33 -3.47 -4.24 0.45
CA ARG A 33 -4.36 -3.53 -0.49
C ARG A 33 -4.40 -2.02 -0.24
N GLY A 34 -4.35 -1.59 1.04
CA GLY A 34 -4.35 -0.18 1.42
C GLY A 34 -2.97 0.48 1.35
N GLU A 35 -1.90 -0.27 1.60
CA GLU A 35 -0.51 0.25 1.54
C GLU A 35 0.02 0.36 0.11
N ARG A 36 -0.50 -0.47 -0.80
CA ARG A 36 -0.10 -0.48 -2.22
C ARG A 36 -0.15 0.89 -2.92
N PRO A 37 -1.23 1.70 -2.84
CA PRO A 37 -1.27 3.00 -3.48
C PRO A 37 -0.15 3.93 -2.99
N TYR A 38 0.15 3.94 -1.69
CA TYR A 38 1.24 4.74 -1.13
C TYR A 38 2.61 4.30 -1.67
N SER A 39 2.84 2.99 -1.79
CA SER A 39 4.07 2.44 -2.37
C SER A 39 4.24 2.87 -3.83
N VAL A 40 3.17 2.82 -4.63
CA VAL A 40 3.20 3.21 -6.05
C VAL A 40 3.40 4.72 -6.21
N ILE A 41 2.71 5.53 -5.41
CA ILE A 41 2.85 7.00 -5.45
C ILE A 41 4.27 7.43 -5.05
N LYS A 42 4.83 6.85 -3.99
CA LYS A 42 6.20 7.15 -3.56
C LYS A 42 7.26 6.64 -4.54
N GLY A 43 7.07 5.45 -5.11
CA GLY A 43 8.04 4.82 -6.01
C GLY A 43 7.95 5.34 -7.45
N ILE A 44 6.83 5.11 -8.14
CA ILE A 44 6.69 5.41 -9.57
C ILE A 44 6.61 6.91 -9.81
N PHE A 45 5.80 7.60 -9.02
CA PHE A 45 5.57 9.03 -9.18
C PHE A 45 6.55 9.90 -8.39
N HIS A 46 7.51 9.27 -7.67
CA HIS A 46 8.50 9.95 -6.85
C HIS A 46 7.88 10.93 -5.82
N GLY A 47 6.65 10.64 -5.37
CA GLY A 47 5.89 11.52 -4.47
C GLY A 47 6.41 11.58 -3.03
N GLY A 48 7.52 10.90 -2.72
CA GLY A 48 8.15 10.93 -1.40
C GLY A 48 8.82 12.27 -1.09
N HIS A 49 9.30 12.99 -2.11
CA HIS A 49 9.90 14.32 -1.96
C HIS A 49 9.38 15.25 -3.06
N ILE A 50 8.86 16.41 -2.67
CA ILE A 50 8.18 17.34 -3.57
C ILE A 50 8.92 18.68 -3.55
N PHE A 51 9.48 19.08 -4.69
CA PHE A 51 10.22 20.35 -4.85
C PHE A 51 9.32 21.60 -4.99
N VAL A 52 8.04 21.49 -4.67
CA VAL A 52 7.10 22.62 -4.76
C VAL A 52 6.84 23.16 -3.37
N THR A 53 7.00 24.47 -3.20
CA THR A 53 7.04 25.13 -1.89
C THR A 53 5.67 25.51 -1.34
N THR A 54 4.65 25.63 -2.20
CA THR A 54 3.32 26.05 -1.79
C THR A 54 2.36 24.87 -1.61
N VAL A 55 1.56 24.91 -0.54
CA VAL A 55 0.59 23.86 -0.21
C VAL A 55 -0.44 23.66 -1.33
N SER A 56 -0.88 24.75 -1.98
CA SER A 56 -1.84 24.67 -3.09
C SER A 56 -1.29 23.85 -4.27
N ARG A 57 -0.03 24.08 -4.67
CA ARG A 57 0.60 23.31 -5.76
C ARG A 57 0.87 21.86 -5.36
N VAL A 58 1.24 21.61 -4.11
CA VAL A 58 1.40 20.24 -3.59
C VAL A 58 0.08 19.46 -3.66
N ARG A 59 -1.04 20.07 -3.28
CA ARG A 59 -2.37 19.42 -3.35
C ARG A 59 -2.72 19.02 -4.78
N VAL A 60 -2.55 19.93 -5.73
CA VAL A 60 -2.82 19.65 -7.15
C VAL A 60 -1.90 18.53 -7.65
N LYS A 61 -0.60 18.59 -7.37
CA LYS A 61 0.35 17.53 -7.73
C LYS A 61 -0.05 16.17 -7.15
N ASN A 62 -0.44 16.12 -5.88
CA ASN A 62 -0.91 14.89 -5.25
C ASN A 62 -2.19 14.36 -5.89
N MET A 63 -3.12 15.24 -6.27
CA MET A 63 -4.34 14.85 -6.96
C MET A 63 -4.04 14.18 -8.32
N PHE A 64 -3.12 14.75 -9.10
CA PHE A 64 -2.66 14.13 -10.35
C PHE A 64 -1.97 12.79 -10.13
N MET A 65 -1.14 12.64 -9.09
CA MET A 65 -0.51 11.35 -8.76
C MET A 65 -1.55 10.27 -8.41
N CYS A 66 -2.60 10.63 -7.66
CA CYS A 66 -3.71 9.71 -7.36
C CYS A 66 -4.48 9.30 -8.62
N PHE A 67 -4.74 10.23 -9.53
CA PHE A 67 -5.38 9.92 -10.81
C PHE A 67 -4.50 9.02 -11.69
N GLY A 68 -3.20 9.30 -11.76
CA GLY A 68 -2.23 8.45 -12.45
C GLY A 68 -2.21 7.02 -11.89
N HIS A 69 -2.24 6.85 -10.57
CA HIS A 69 -2.35 5.54 -9.93
C HIS A 69 -3.63 4.79 -10.36
N ASN A 70 -4.78 5.46 -10.34
CA ASN A 70 -6.05 4.87 -10.75
C ASN A 70 -6.01 4.38 -12.21
N LEU A 71 -5.41 5.16 -13.11
CA LEU A 71 -5.24 4.78 -14.51
C LEU A 71 -4.36 3.52 -14.67
N ILE A 72 -3.22 3.46 -13.98
CA ILE A 72 -2.34 2.28 -13.97
C ILE A 72 -3.10 1.04 -13.47
N CYS A 73 -3.90 1.18 -12.41
CA CYS A 73 -4.74 0.10 -11.90
C CYS A 73 -5.74 -0.39 -12.96
N MET A 74 -6.44 0.52 -13.66
CA MET A 74 -7.37 0.17 -14.72
C MET A 74 -6.68 -0.56 -15.88
N MET A 75 -5.53 -0.05 -16.35
CA MET A 75 -4.74 -0.69 -17.41
C MET A 75 -4.32 -2.11 -17.02
N ARG A 76 -3.90 -2.30 -15.77
CA ARG A 76 -3.50 -3.60 -15.25
C ARG A 76 -4.67 -4.58 -15.14
N ILE A 77 -5.87 -4.10 -14.78
CA ILE A 77 -7.10 -4.90 -14.79
C ILE A 77 -7.48 -5.29 -16.24
N LYS A 78 -7.46 -4.33 -17.18
CA LYS A 78 -7.72 -4.61 -18.61
C LYS A 78 -6.73 -5.64 -19.18
N LYS A 79 -5.43 -5.48 -18.92
CA LYS A 79 -4.41 -6.45 -19.35
C LYS A 79 -4.65 -7.84 -18.78
N LYS A 80 -5.05 -7.95 -17.50
CA LYS A 80 -5.43 -9.24 -16.91
C LYS A 80 -6.63 -9.89 -17.58
N ARG A 81 -7.65 -9.10 -17.94
CA ARG A 81 -8.85 -9.60 -18.65
C ARG A 81 -8.56 -10.01 -20.10
N SER A 82 -7.59 -9.38 -20.75
CA SER A 82 -7.19 -9.71 -22.13
C SER A 82 -6.34 -10.99 -22.23
N ILE A 83 -5.78 -11.46 -21.12
CA ILE A 83 -4.90 -12.64 -21.04
C ILE A 83 -5.66 -13.83 -20.41
N ALA A 84 -6.90 -13.62 -19.95
CA ALA A 84 -7.75 -14.61 -19.30
C ALA A 84 -8.81 -15.13 -20.28
#